data_AF-A0A9D4SVY0-F1
#
_entry.id   AF-A0A9D4SVY0-F1
#
_cell.length_a   1.000
_cell.length_b   1.000
_cell.length_c   1.000
_cell.angle_alpha   90.00
_cell.angle_beta   90.00
_cell.angle_gamma   90.00
#
_symmetry.space_group_name_H-M   'P 1'
#
loop_
_entity.id
_entity.type
_entity.pdbx_description
1 polymer ?
#
loop_
_entity_poly.entity_id
_entity_poly.type
_entity_poly.pdbx_seq_one_letter_code
_entity_poly.pdbx_strand_id
1 'polypeptide(L)'
;MPPVSGLFTDSMMAQVAARRAVVLADHGSILLQVTGFCERRNVRTFVVASQPLESSPFGYVFSRSIDERFFRKLFDKYRRVMETGLMPKWLADSKGNWQRCIQTRNIAVDSISLDDTVPFFLLWGIIMATGNATPFRILFHHEADAGMSMMALTYERHSVVRFGPCIDTIDFSMLSSASPNQFDAFSYIRAFDAEVWIAVFACLICLSCLAALGEWKTALTRSRKYCSLLGSAYGHGWDLFGLLFAESSPRRYVLASQKLLMVAWLLTVVVLANSFGSLLKSKQAVSTFKPDVDSVDDLAARPYLTPVIPSGNYYETFARHSRSLAVKQVWERSRSRGAMPPVSGLFTDSMMAQVAARRAVVLADHGSILLQVTGFCERRNVRTFVVASQPLESSPFGYVFSRSIDERFFRKLFDK
;
A
#
# COMPACT_ATOMS: atom_id res chain seq x y z
N MET A 1 -4.70 9.84 -14.04
CA MET A 1 -3.48 9.74 -13.23
C MET A 1 -3.57 8.46 -12.40
N PRO A 2 -2.53 7.61 -12.37
CA PRO A 2 -2.52 6.48 -11.44
C PRO A 2 -2.55 7.03 -10.00
N PRO A 3 -3.15 6.29 -9.04
CA PRO A 3 -3.13 6.68 -7.63
C PRO A 3 -1.68 6.76 -7.12
N VAL A 4 -1.41 7.65 -6.16
CA VAL A 4 -0.07 7.86 -5.56
C VAL A 4 0.53 6.55 -5.03
N SER A 5 -0.31 5.62 -4.58
CA SER A 5 0.07 4.26 -4.17
C SER A 5 0.68 3.40 -5.29
N GLY A 6 0.43 3.73 -6.56
CA GLY A 6 0.99 3.04 -7.72
C GLY A 6 2.41 3.48 -8.11
N LEU A 7 2.85 4.65 -7.63
CA LEU A 7 4.05 5.34 -8.11
C LEU A 7 5.36 4.60 -7.76
N PHE A 8 5.37 3.88 -6.62
CA PHE A 8 6.54 3.16 -6.09
C PHE A 8 6.34 1.65 -6.02
N THR A 9 5.42 1.11 -6.82
CA THR A 9 5.26 -0.34 -6.94
C THR A 9 6.51 -1.01 -7.50
N ASP A 10 6.77 -2.25 -7.09
CA ASP A 10 7.91 -3.05 -7.58
C ASP A 10 7.93 -3.15 -9.11
N SER A 11 6.75 -3.20 -9.76
CA SER A 11 6.62 -3.23 -11.22
C SER A 11 6.99 -1.90 -11.88
N MET A 12 6.60 -0.77 -11.27
CA MET A 12 7.00 0.56 -11.74
C MET A 12 8.49 0.79 -11.55
N MET A 13 9.03 0.46 -10.37
CA MET A 13 10.46 0.55 -10.08
C MET A 13 11.30 -0.35 -11.01
N ALA A 14 10.81 -1.54 -11.35
CA ALA A 14 11.45 -2.39 -12.36
C ALA A 14 11.41 -1.77 -13.77
N GLN A 15 10.33 -1.07 -14.14
CA GLN A 15 10.25 -0.34 -15.40
C GLN A 15 11.23 0.86 -15.43
N VAL A 16 11.37 1.57 -14.30
CA VAL A 16 12.36 2.66 -14.15
C VAL A 16 13.78 2.11 -14.25
N ALA A 17 14.08 1.02 -13.55
CA ALA A 17 15.39 0.34 -13.63
C ALA A 17 15.71 -0.15 -15.05
N ALA A 18 14.69 -0.58 -15.81
CA ALA A 18 14.78 -0.98 -17.21
C ALA A 18 14.78 0.21 -18.19
N ARG A 19 14.79 1.46 -17.69
CA ARG A 19 14.75 2.71 -18.49
C ARG A 19 13.50 2.86 -19.37
N ARG A 20 12.39 2.23 -18.97
CA ARG A 20 11.09 2.28 -19.67
C ARG A 20 10.10 3.27 -19.06
N ALA A 21 10.39 3.78 -17.87
CA ALA A 21 9.58 4.76 -17.16
C ALA A 21 10.47 5.77 -16.41
N VAL A 22 9.92 6.94 -16.15
CA VAL A 22 10.52 7.97 -15.28
C VAL A 22 9.49 8.30 -14.21
N VAL A 23 9.92 8.33 -12.95
CA VAL A 23 9.07 8.69 -11.82
C VAL A 23 9.44 10.10 -11.36
N LEU A 24 8.41 10.93 -11.24
CA LEU A 24 8.51 12.30 -10.73
C LEU A 24 7.87 12.33 -9.35
N ALA A 25 8.68 12.59 -8.32
CA ALA A 25 8.25 12.69 -6.93
C ALA A 25 9.27 13.52 -6.15
N ASP A 26 9.00 13.79 -4.87
CA ASP A 26 9.96 14.48 -4.02
C ASP A 26 11.23 13.62 -3.82
N HIS A 27 12.36 14.31 -3.70
CA HIS A 27 13.67 13.67 -3.60
C HIS A 27 13.78 12.74 -2.37
N GLY A 28 13.08 13.04 -1.29
CA GLY A 28 13.07 12.23 -0.07
C GLY A 28 12.41 10.87 -0.30
N SER A 29 11.21 10.87 -0.90
CA SER A 29 10.45 9.67 -1.24
C SER A 29 11.14 8.83 -2.30
N ILE A 30 11.70 9.46 -3.35
CA ILE A 30 12.50 8.74 -4.37
C ILE A 30 13.64 7.99 -3.70
N LEU A 31 14.43 8.66 -2.86
CA LEU A 31 15.56 8.01 -2.20
C LEU A 31 15.12 6.87 -1.29
N LEU A 32 14.08 7.06 -0.47
CA LEU A 32 13.60 6.04 0.46
C LEU A 32 13.14 4.77 -0.29
N GLN A 33 12.34 4.95 -1.34
CA GLN A 33 11.73 3.85 -2.08
C GLN A 33 12.72 3.14 -3.00
N VAL A 34 13.61 3.90 -3.66
CA VAL A 34 14.68 3.33 -4.49
C VAL A 34 15.66 2.55 -3.64
N THR A 35 16.02 3.03 -2.44
CA THR A 35 16.94 2.31 -1.54
C THR A 35 16.36 0.96 -1.14
N GLY A 36 15.10 0.94 -0.68
CA GLY A 36 14.42 -0.31 -0.34
C GLY A 36 14.28 -1.27 -1.53
N PHE A 37 14.00 -0.76 -2.73
CA PHE A 37 13.93 -1.59 -3.93
C PHE A 37 15.29 -2.18 -4.32
N CYS A 38 16.35 -1.37 -4.28
CA CYS A 38 17.70 -1.78 -4.64
C CYS A 38 18.27 -2.82 -3.68
N GLU A 39 18.03 -2.68 -2.38
CA GLU A 39 18.43 -3.70 -1.39
C GLU A 39 17.69 -5.03 -1.63
N ARG A 40 16.39 -4.97 -1.94
CA ARG A 40 15.59 -6.17 -2.21
C ARG A 40 15.97 -6.89 -3.51
N ARG A 41 16.32 -6.15 -4.56
CA ARG A 41 16.51 -6.70 -5.92
C ARG A 41 17.96 -6.71 -6.40
N ASN A 42 18.90 -6.18 -5.61
CA ASN A 42 20.30 -6.01 -5.96
C ASN A 42 20.52 -5.27 -7.30
N VAL A 43 19.72 -4.23 -7.56
CA VAL A 43 19.76 -3.42 -8.77
C VAL A 43 20.52 -2.12 -8.50
N ARG A 44 21.34 -1.66 -9.46
CA ARG A 44 22.21 -0.47 -9.31
C ARG A 44 22.11 0.54 -10.46
N THR A 45 21.02 0.49 -11.23
CA THR A 45 20.89 1.23 -12.49
C THR A 45 20.07 2.52 -12.37
N PHE A 46 19.71 2.93 -11.16
CA PHE A 46 18.91 4.13 -10.96
C PHE A 46 19.74 5.40 -11.12
N VAL A 47 19.20 6.34 -11.87
CA VAL A 47 19.77 7.68 -12.06
C VAL A 47 18.74 8.68 -11.59
N VAL A 48 19.08 9.44 -10.56
CA VAL A 48 18.27 10.57 -10.09
C VAL A 48 18.77 11.81 -10.82
N ALA A 49 17.85 12.55 -11.44
CA ALA A 49 18.20 13.78 -12.14
C ALA A 49 18.80 14.79 -11.14
N SER A 50 19.94 15.39 -11.50
CA SER A 50 20.66 16.34 -10.64
C SER A 50 19.95 17.69 -10.51
N GLN A 51 19.05 18.01 -11.44
CA GLN A 51 18.28 19.24 -11.43
C GLN A 51 16.86 18.95 -10.91
N PRO A 52 16.46 19.51 -9.75
CA PRO A 52 15.09 19.39 -9.27
C PRO A 52 14.15 20.17 -10.20
N LEU A 53 12.94 19.63 -10.43
CA LEU A 53 11.88 20.33 -11.17
C LEU A 53 11.38 21.56 -10.40
N GLU A 54 11.35 21.46 -9.07
CA GLU A 54 10.99 22.53 -8.16
C GLU A 54 11.78 22.36 -6.86
N SER A 55 12.38 23.43 -6.35
CA SER A 55 13.07 23.43 -5.05
C SER A 55 12.25 24.22 -4.05
N SER A 56 11.36 23.52 -3.33
CA SER A 56 10.65 24.09 -2.19
C SER A 56 11.54 23.97 -0.94
N PRO A 57 11.94 25.08 -0.30
CA PRO A 57 12.78 25.01 0.89
C PRO A 57 11.99 24.43 2.06
N PHE A 58 12.59 23.46 2.77
CA PHE A 58 12.15 23.11 4.11
C PHE A 58 12.48 24.27 5.06
N GLY A 59 11.45 24.95 5.56
CA GLY A 59 11.57 26.08 6.46
C GLY A 59 11.22 25.70 7.89
N TYR A 60 12.06 26.09 8.85
CA TYR A 60 11.68 26.15 10.25
C TYR A 60 11.04 27.52 10.51
N VAL A 61 9.85 27.53 11.10
CA VAL A 61 9.16 28.76 11.46
C VAL A 61 9.37 29.00 12.95
N PHE A 62 9.97 30.13 13.29
CA PHE A 62 10.26 30.54 14.66
C PHE A 62 9.33 31.69 15.07
N SER A 63 9.09 31.80 16.38
CA SER A 63 8.32 32.92 16.94
C SER A 63 9.04 34.25 16.73
N ARG A 64 8.26 35.34 16.57
CA ARG A 64 8.81 36.71 16.56
C ARG A 64 9.24 37.18 17.95
N SER A 65 8.83 36.48 19.02
CA SER A 65 9.25 36.75 20.40
C SER A 65 10.68 36.29 20.69
N ILE A 66 11.25 35.42 19.84
CA ILE A 66 12.65 35.03 19.93
C ILE A 66 13.52 36.26 19.71
N ASP A 67 14.50 36.45 20.60
CA ASP A 67 15.49 37.51 20.46
C ASP A 67 16.13 37.48 19.06
N GLU A 68 16.06 38.61 18.36
CA GLU A 68 16.47 38.70 16.96
C GLU A 68 17.98 38.45 16.78
N ARG A 69 18.79 38.66 17.83
CA ARG A 69 20.22 38.33 17.80
C ARG A 69 20.42 36.83 17.96
N PHE A 70 19.65 36.19 18.83
CA PHE A 70 19.65 34.73 18.97
C PHE A 70 19.20 34.04 17.68
N PHE A 71 18.09 34.49 17.06
CA PHE A 71 17.63 33.96 15.78
C PHE A 71 18.68 34.10 14.69
N ARG A 72 19.30 35.28 14.55
CA ARG A 72 20.37 35.50 13.57
C ARG A 72 21.56 34.57 13.80
N LYS A 73 22.00 34.40 15.06
CA LYS A 73 23.08 33.46 15.40
C LYS A 73 22.70 32.01 15.07
N LEU A 74 21.48 31.60 15.37
CA LEU A 74 20.99 30.24 15.08
C LEU A 74 20.91 30.01 13.57
N PHE A 75 20.35 30.97 12.83
CA PHE A 75 20.21 30.92 11.38
C PHE A 75 21.57 30.93 10.68
N ASP A 76 22.51 31.76 11.12
CA ASP A 76 23.88 31.77 10.58
C ASP A 76 24.61 30.46 10.84
N LYS A 77 24.45 29.86 12.03
CA LYS A 77 25.04 28.55 12.32
C LYS A 77 24.38 27.43 11.51
N TYR A 78 23.06 27.42 11.39
CA TYR A 78 22.34 26.47 10.55
C TYR A 78 22.75 26.61 9.08
N ARG A 79 22.84 27.83 8.58
CA ARG A 79 23.29 28.15 7.21
C ARG A 79 24.69 27.61 6.95
N ARG A 80 25.64 27.81 7.87
CA ARG A 80 26.98 27.20 7.76
C ARG A 80 26.94 25.67 7.74
N VAL A 81 26.10 25.04 8.55
CA VAL A 81 25.93 23.57 8.56
C VAL A 81 25.35 23.06 7.23
N MET A 82 24.47 23.84 6.59
CA MET A 82 23.96 23.53 5.25
C MET A 82 25.02 23.76 4.16
N GLU A 83 25.75 24.88 4.23
CA GLU A 83 26.80 25.28 3.27
C GLU A 83 28.02 24.33 3.31
N THR A 84 28.33 23.75 4.48
CA THR A 84 29.40 22.73 4.64
C THR A 84 29.01 21.37 4.05
N GLY A 85 27.78 21.19 3.55
CA GLY A 85 27.32 19.90 3.02
C GLY A 85 27.06 18.84 4.09
N LEU A 86 27.13 19.20 5.37
CA LEU A 86 27.01 18.28 6.49
C LEU A 86 25.60 17.72 6.63
N MET A 87 24.58 18.57 6.51
CA MET A 87 23.18 18.14 6.62
C MET A 87 22.78 17.20 5.46
N PRO A 88 23.12 17.47 4.18
CA PRO A 88 22.99 16.50 3.11
C PRO A 88 23.71 15.17 3.38
N LYS A 89 24.93 15.21 3.93
CA LYS A 89 25.69 14.00 4.29
C LYS A 89 25.04 13.21 5.43
N TRP A 90 24.61 13.87 6.50
CA TRP A 90 23.92 13.23 7.61
C TRP A 90 22.56 12.64 7.19
N LEU A 91 21.81 13.36 6.35
CA LEU A 91 20.59 12.83 5.72
C LEU A 91 20.89 11.66 4.77
N ALA A 92 22.04 11.65 4.12
CA ALA A 92 22.50 10.54 3.31
C ALA A 92 22.88 9.33 4.17
N ASP A 93 23.62 9.52 5.25
CA ASP A 93 24.12 8.47 6.15
C ASP A 93 22.98 7.87 7.00
N SER A 94 22.00 8.67 7.41
CA SER A 94 20.82 8.23 8.18
C SER A 94 19.82 7.41 7.34
N LYS A 95 19.88 7.49 6.01
CA LYS A 95 19.00 6.76 5.08
C LYS A 95 19.60 5.45 4.56
N GLY A 96 20.69 4.96 5.16
CA GLY A 96 21.34 3.71 4.77
C GLY A 96 22.26 3.85 3.55
N ASN A 97 22.78 2.73 3.05
CA ASN A 97 23.87 2.69 2.07
C ASN A 97 23.41 2.92 0.61
N TRP A 98 22.53 3.90 0.39
CA TRP A 98 21.93 4.20 -0.91
C TRP A 98 22.95 4.60 -1.99
N GLN A 99 24.13 5.07 -1.57
CA GLN A 99 25.26 5.37 -2.44
C GLN A 99 25.76 4.14 -3.24
N ARG A 100 25.49 2.91 -2.77
CA ARG A 100 25.76 1.68 -3.54
C ARG A 100 24.82 1.50 -4.74
N CYS A 101 23.69 2.21 -4.73
CA CYS A 101 22.57 2.04 -5.66
C CYS A 101 22.49 3.14 -6.71
N ILE A 102 23.19 4.27 -6.51
CA ILE A 102 23.19 5.45 -7.37
C ILE A 102 24.63 5.79 -7.76
N GLN A 103 24.90 6.00 -9.05
CA GLN A 103 26.18 6.55 -9.51
C GLN A 103 26.24 8.05 -9.14
N THR A 104 26.77 8.39 -7.96
CA THR A 104 27.05 9.78 -7.58
C THR A 104 28.53 10.12 -7.75
N ARG A 105 28.80 11.31 -8.32
CA ARG A 105 30.14 11.93 -8.37
C ARG A 105 30.60 12.25 -6.94
N ASN A 106 31.85 11.96 -6.60
CA ASN A 106 32.46 12.28 -5.30
C ASN A 106 32.30 13.78 -4.99
N ILE A 107 31.51 14.11 -3.97
CA ILE A 107 31.43 15.45 -3.41
C ILE A 107 32.48 15.51 -2.29
N ALA A 108 33.48 16.39 -2.44
CA ALA A 108 34.47 16.63 -1.40
C ALA A 108 33.78 17.27 -0.18
N VAL A 109 34.06 16.76 1.01
CA VAL A 109 33.48 17.23 2.28
C VAL A 109 34.62 17.70 3.17
N ASP A 110 34.55 18.95 3.63
CA ASP A 110 35.55 19.54 4.52
C ASP A 110 35.43 18.98 5.95
N SER A 111 36.56 18.90 6.66
CA SER A 111 36.64 18.36 8.02
C SER A 111 36.13 19.35 9.07
N ILE A 112 35.35 18.83 10.02
CA ILE A 112 34.52 19.57 10.98
C ILE A 112 35.33 20.09 12.18
N SER A 113 35.02 21.31 12.65
CA SER A 113 35.46 21.85 13.95
C SER A 113 34.45 21.54 15.06
N LEU A 114 34.93 21.40 16.30
CA LEU A 114 34.08 21.18 17.49
C LEU A 114 32.98 22.25 17.65
N ASP A 115 33.25 23.48 17.23
CA ASP A 115 32.27 24.59 17.26
C ASP A 115 31.06 24.39 16.34
N ASP A 116 31.21 23.58 15.28
CA ASP A 116 30.16 23.29 14.31
C ASP A 116 29.21 22.17 14.79
N THR A 117 29.59 21.42 15.82
CA THR A 117 28.74 20.38 16.45
C THR A 117 27.81 20.93 17.53
N VAL A 118 28.12 22.10 18.08
CA VAL A 118 27.35 22.77 19.15
C VAL A 118 25.87 23.01 18.76
N PRO A 119 25.51 23.44 17.54
CA PRO A 119 24.10 23.59 17.13
C PRO A 119 23.33 22.28 17.10
N PHE A 120 23.98 21.17 16.75
CA PHE A 120 23.37 19.84 16.77
C PHE A 120 23.07 19.40 18.20
N PHE A 121 24.00 19.63 19.13
CA PHE A 121 23.76 19.37 20.56
C PHE A 121 22.77 20.34 21.19
N LEU A 122 22.65 21.57 20.69
CA LEU A 122 21.60 22.51 21.11
C LEU A 122 20.23 22.13 20.55
N LEU A 123 20.13 21.69 19.30
CA LEU A 123 18.87 21.22 18.69
C LEU A 123 18.42 19.90 19.33
N TRP A 124 19.34 18.95 19.48
CA TRP A 124 19.12 17.72 20.23
C TRP A 124 18.81 18.01 21.70
N GLY A 125 19.51 18.98 22.29
CA GLY A 125 19.26 19.48 23.65
C GLY A 125 17.90 20.16 23.81
N ILE A 126 17.40 20.89 22.80
CA ILE A 126 16.04 21.44 22.77
C ILE A 126 15.02 20.30 22.65
N ILE A 127 15.23 19.34 21.75
CA ILE A 127 14.36 18.16 21.60
C ILE A 127 14.33 17.31 22.89
N MET A 128 15.47 17.17 23.58
CA MET A 128 15.60 16.45 24.84
C MET A 128 15.11 17.25 26.05
N ALA A 129 15.30 18.58 26.07
CA ALA A 129 14.81 19.49 27.12
C ALA A 129 13.29 19.72 27.01
N THR A 130 12.72 19.64 25.80
CA THR A 130 11.28 19.52 25.62
C THR A 130 10.74 18.19 26.14
N GLY A 131 11.62 17.19 26.37
CA GLY A 131 11.28 15.91 26.98
C GLY A 131 10.14 15.19 26.25
N ASN A 132 9.68 14.08 26.83
CA ASN A 132 8.44 13.42 26.40
C ASN A 132 7.18 14.26 26.69
N ALA A 133 7.28 15.59 26.81
CA ALA A 133 6.14 16.46 26.91
C ALA A 133 5.57 16.69 25.51
N THR A 134 4.34 16.21 25.29
CA THR A 134 3.57 16.52 24.08
C THR A 134 3.65 18.03 23.77
N PRO A 135 3.89 18.48 22.52
CA PRO A 135 4.05 19.90 22.17
C PRO A 135 2.95 20.81 22.75
N PHE A 136 1.74 20.27 22.91
CA PHE A 136 0.61 20.90 23.58
C PHE A 136 0.88 21.35 25.02
N ARG A 137 1.63 20.58 25.83
CA ARG A 137 1.93 20.96 27.22
C ARG A 137 2.77 22.23 27.25
N ILE A 138 3.78 22.30 26.38
CA ILE A 138 4.71 23.42 26.27
C ILE A 138 4.00 24.65 25.67
N LEU A 139 3.14 24.44 24.66
CA LEU A 139 2.29 25.49 24.09
C LEU A 139 1.23 26.00 25.10
N PHE A 140 0.66 25.11 25.91
CA PHE A 140 -0.35 25.43 26.92
C PHE A 140 0.23 26.25 28.09
N HIS A 141 1.46 25.93 28.51
CA HIS A 141 2.17 26.72 29.52
C HIS A 141 2.85 27.98 28.95
N HIS A 142 2.60 28.31 27.68
CA HIS A 142 3.22 29.45 26.98
C HIS A 142 4.75 29.41 26.96
N GLU A 143 5.34 28.21 27.04
CA GLU A 143 6.78 27.99 26.95
C GLU A 143 7.27 27.97 25.49
N ALA A 144 6.34 27.83 24.53
CA ALA A 144 6.58 27.96 23.10
C ALA A 144 5.39 28.65 22.41
N ASP A 145 5.65 29.41 21.35
CA ASP A 145 4.61 30.11 20.59
C ASP A 145 4.15 29.35 19.34
N ALA A 146 4.95 28.40 18.86
CA ALA A 146 4.65 27.57 17.70
C ALA A 146 5.32 26.20 17.84
N GLY A 147 4.71 25.18 17.25
CA GLY A 147 5.25 23.83 17.18
C GLY A 147 4.72 23.09 15.96
N MET A 148 5.56 22.24 15.39
CA MET A 148 5.11 21.23 14.43
C MET A 148 4.75 19.98 15.21
N SER A 149 3.52 19.46 15.01
CA SER A 149 3.06 18.30 15.73
C SER A 149 2.54 17.24 14.76
N MET A 150 3.10 16.03 14.83
CA MET A 150 2.59 14.83 14.15
C MET A 150 1.43 14.23 14.94
N MET A 151 0.50 15.08 15.39
CA MET A 151 -0.64 14.67 16.21
C MET A 151 -1.93 15.08 15.52
N ALA A 152 -2.97 14.26 15.70
CA ALA A 152 -4.31 14.55 15.22
C ALA A 152 -4.82 15.92 15.72
N LEU A 153 -5.31 16.74 14.79
CA LEU A 153 -5.94 18.02 15.08
C LEU A 153 -7.38 17.78 15.56
N THR A 154 -7.62 17.90 16.86
CA THR A 154 -8.95 17.66 17.45
C THR A 154 -9.63 18.97 17.88
N TYR A 155 -10.96 18.95 18.01
CA TYR A 155 -11.71 20.11 18.49
C TYR A 155 -11.29 20.55 19.90
N GLU A 156 -11.10 19.58 20.81
CA GLU A 156 -10.61 19.86 22.17
C GLU A 156 -9.25 20.55 22.15
N ARG A 157 -8.36 20.14 21.23
CA ARG A 157 -7.06 20.77 21.03
C ARG A 157 -7.17 22.18 20.43
N HIS A 158 -8.08 22.41 19.48
CA HIS A 158 -8.34 23.75 18.94
C HIS A 158 -8.84 24.77 20.00
N SER A 159 -9.43 24.27 21.09
CA SER A 159 -9.87 25.14 22.19
C SER A 159 -8.70 25.77 22.95
N VAL A 160 -7.52 25.14 22.93
CA VAL A 160 -6.33 25.60 23.68
C VAL A 160 -5.24 26.20 22.79
N VAL A 161 -5.19 25.81 21.51
CA VAL A 161 -4.18 26.27 20.54
C VAL A 161 -4.83 26.65 19.21
N ARG A 162 -4.14 27.43 18.38
CA ARG A 162 -4.55 27.73 17.00
C ARG A 162 -3.89 26.76 16.04
N PHE A 163 -4.65 26.26 15.07
CA PHE A 163 -4.09 25.38 14.03
C PHE A 163 -3.74 26.19 12.79
N GLY A 164 -2.56 25.92 12.22
CA GLY A 164 -2.20 26.38 10.89
C GLY A 164 -2.83 25.53 9.80
N PRO A 165 -2.43 25.75 8.53
CA PRO A 165 -2.85 24.92 7.42
C PRO A 165 -2.42 23.47 7.65
N CYS A 166 -3.28 22.56 7.20
CA CYS A 166 -2.99 21.14 7.15
C CYS A 166 -1.76 20.93 6.27
N ILE A 167 -0.74 20.24 6.79
CA ILE A 167 0.45 19.87 6.03
C ILE A 167 0.13 18.60 5.23
N ASP A 168 -0.43 17.60 5.92
CA ASP A 168 -0.77 16.29 5.36
C ASP A 168 -1.73 15.56 6.32
N THR A 169 -2.20 14.37 5.97
CA THR A 169 -3.15 13.57 6.76
C THR A 169 -2.49 12.32 7.35
N ILE A 170 -2.76 12.05 8.62
CA ILE A 170 -2.41 10.81 9.29
C ILE A 170 -3.59 9.85 9.15
N ASP A 171 -3.36 8.77 8.42
CA ASP A 171 -4.32 7.68 8.27
C ASP A 171 -4.19 6.69 9.43
N PHE A 172 -5.31 6.35 10.04
CA PHE A 172 -5.38 5.31 11.05
C PHE A 172 -5.70 4.00 10.39
N SER A 173 -4.84 3.01 10.59
CA SER A 173 -4.98 1.71 9.95
C SER A 173 -4.92 0.59 10.97
N MET A 174 -5.15 -0.62 10.48
CA MET A 174 -5.13 -1.85 11.24
C MET A 174 -3.99 -2.71 10.74
N LEU A 175 -3.16 -3.16 11.68
CA LEU A 175 -2.16 -4.19 11.43
C LEU A 175 -2.73 -5.55 11.79
N SER A 176 -2.82 -6.43 10.81
CA SER A 176 -3.22 -7.82 10.97
C SER A 176 -2.17 -8.76 10.35
N SER A 177 -2.45 -10.05 10.37
CA SER A 177 -1.64 -11.03 9.65
C SER A 177 -2.41 -11.60 8.44
N ALA A 178 -1.71 -11.84 7.34
CA ALA A 178 -2.22 -12.55 6.19
C ALA A 178 -2.70 -13.95 6.57
N SER A 179 -3.86 -14.33 6.06
CA SER A 179 -4.20 -15.76 6.04
C SER A 179 -3.33 -16.45 5.00
N PRO A 180 -2.73 -17.62 5.30
CA PRO A 180 -2.28 -18.50 4.24
C PRO A 180 -3.48 -18.80 3.33
N ASN A 181 -3.23 -18.86 2.02
CA ASN A 181 -4.26 -19.25 1.06
C ASN A 181 -4.77 -20.64 1.44
N GLN A 182 -6.05 -20.74 1.77
CA GLN A 182 -6.69 -22.03 1.92
C GLN A 182 -6.64 -22.72 0.56
N PHE A 183 -6.26 -23.99 0.55
CA PHE A 183 -6.27 -24.79 -0.67
C PHE A 183 -7.70 -24.84 -1.19
N ASP A 184 -7.90 -24.29 -2.38
CA ASP A 184 -9.19 -24.20 -3.02
C ASP A 184 -9.15 -25.08 -4.28
N ALA A 185 -9.75 -26.27 -4.21
CA ALA A 185 -9.78 -27.22 -5.31
C ALA A 185 -10.44 -26.64 -6.57
N PHE A 186 -11.30 -25.63 -6.43
CA PHE A 186 -11.96 -24.97 -7.56
C PHE A 186 -11.17 -23.79 -8.13
N SER A 187 -10.03 -23.44 -7.55
CA SER A 187 -9.15 -22.38 -8.07
C SER A 187 -8.69 -22.65 -9.50
N TYR A 188 -8.52 -23.92 -9.87
CA TYR A 188 -8.17 -24.36 -11.22
C TYR A 188 -9.26 -24.00 -12.25
N ILE A 189 -10.53 -24.23 -11.93
CA ILE A 189 -11.66 -23.91 -12.82
C ILE A 189 -11.88 -22.40 -12.90
N ARG A 190 -11.66 -21.69 -11.77
CA ARG A 190 -11.62 -20.23 -11.69
C ARG A 190 -10.40 -19.60 -12.37
N ALA A 191 -9.59 -20.35 -13.11
CA ALA A 191 -8.57 -19.76 -13.97
C ALA A 191 -9.21 -18.88 -15.06
N PHE A 192 -10.34 -19.31 -15.62
CA PHE A 192 -11.22 -18.50 -16.46
C PHE A 192 -12.44 -17.99 -15.70
N ASP A 193 -12.93 -16.82 -16.10
CA ASP A 193 -14.17 -16.25 -15.57
C ASP A 193 -15.40 -17.02 -16.08
N ALA A 194 -16.50 -16.92 -15.33
CA ALA A 194 -17.75 -17.61 -15.66
C ALA A 194 -18.25 -17.26 -17.07
N GLU A 195 -18.05 -16.02 -17.53
CA GLU A 195 -18.44 -15.55 -18.86
C GLU A 195 -17.74 -16.34 -19.98
N VAL A 196 -16.45 -16.67 -19.81
CA VAL A 196 -15.68 -17.46 -20.78
C VAL A 196 -16.23 -18.88 -20.86
N TRP A 197 -16.53 -19.48 -19.70
CA TRP A 197 -17.12 -20.81 -19.66
C TRP A 197 -18.49 -20.84 -20.35
N ILE A 198 -19.35 -19.86 -20.07
CA ILE A 198 -20.66 -19.71 -20.73
C ILE A 198 -20.47 -19.58 -22.25
N ALA A 199 -19.52 -18.78 -22.71
CA ALA A 199 -19.22 -18.63 -24.13
C ALA A 199 -18.74 -19.94 -24.78
N VAL A 200 -17.87 -20.70 -24.11
CA VAL A 200 -17.40 -22.02 -24.59
C VAL A 200 -18.58 -23.00 -24.72
N PHE A 201 -19.45 -23.09 -23.71
CA PHE A 201 -20.63 -23.95 -23.78
C PHE A 201 -21.62 -23.49 -24.85
N ALA A 202 -21.84 -22.19 -25.01
CA ALA A 202 -22.68 -21.63 -26.07
C ALA A 202 -22.11 -21.95 -27.46
N CYS A 203 -20.80 -21.82 -27.65
CA CYS A 203 -20.12 -22.21 -28.89
C CYS A 203 -20.27 -23.70 -29.18
N LEU A 204 -20.10 -24.58 -28.17
CA LEU A 204 -20.29 -26.02 -28.33
C LEU A 204 -21.70 -26.35 -28.85
N ILE A 205 -22.73 -25.75 -28.26
CA ILE A 205 -24.13 -25.95 -28.67
C ILE A 205 -24.35 -25.42 -30.09
N CYS A 206 -23.89 -24.21 -30.40
CA CYS A 206 -24.03 -23.61 -31.73
C CYS A 206 -23.34 -24.45 -32.81
N LEU A 207 -22.10 -24.87 -32.59
CA LEU A 207 -21.33 -25.67 -33.55
C LEU A 207 -21.92 -27.06 -33.75
N SER A 208 -22.39 -27.69 -32.66
CA SER A 208 -23.14 -28.95 -32.70
C SER A 208 -24.39 -28.85 -33.57
N CYS A 209 -25.21 -27.81 -33.37
CA CYS A 209 -26.41 -27.56 -34.15
C CYS A 209 -26.09 -27.29 -35.63
N LEU A 210 -25.08 -26.48 -35.93
CA LEU A 210 -24.67 -26.19 -37.31
C LEU A 210 -24.16 -27.44 -38.04
N ALA A 211 -23.37 -28.29 -37.36
CA ALA A 211 -22.89 -29.55 -37.91
C ALA A 211 -24.06 -30.51 -38.22
N ALA A 212 -25.01 -30.63 -37.28
CA ALA A 212 -26.21 -31.45 -37.43
C ALA A 212 -27.15 -30.95 -38.54
N LEU A 213 -27.31 -29.62 -38.68
CA LEU A 213 -28.08 -29.02 -39.78
C LEU A 213 -27.47 -29.33 -41.15
N GLY A 214 -26.13 -29.36 -41.25
CA GLY A 214 -25.42 -29.76 -42.47
C GLY A 214 -25.70 -31.22 -42.86
N GLU A 215 -25.69 -32.14 -41.88
CA GLU A 215 -26.06 -33.55 -42.11
C GLU A 215 -27.53 -33.73 -42.45
N TRP A 216 -28.41 -32.99 -41.76
CA TRP A 216 -29.85 -33.04 -42.02
C TRP A 216 -30.19 -32.61 -43.45
N LYS A 217 -29.64 -31.48 -43.91
CA LYS A 217 -29.85 -30.99 -45.28
C LYS A 217 -29.36 -31.98 -46.33
N THR A 218 -28.21 -32.62 -46.10
CA THR A 218 -27.69 -33.65 -47.01
C THR A 218 -28.48 -34.96 -46.96
N ALA A 219 -29.01 -35.34 -45.80
CA ALA A 219 -29.88 -36.50 -45.66
C ALA A 219 -31.22 -36.30 -46.38
N LEU A 220 -31.79 -35.09 -46.32
CA LEU A 220 -33.01 -34.71 -47.04
C LEU A 220 -32.84 -34.82 -48.56
N THR A 221 -31.70 -34.35 -49.08
CA THR A 221 -31.40 -34.38 -50.53
C THR A 221 -31.04 -35.77 -51.06
N ARG A 222 -30.55 -36.68 -50.19
CA ARG A 222 -30.18 -38.06 -50.57
C ARG A 222 -31.23 -39.12 -50.24
N SER A 223 -32.45 -38.75 -49.84
CA SER A 223 -33.54 -39.68 -49.51
C SER A 223 -33.15 -40.76 -48.48
N ARG A 224 -32.35 -40.38 -47.47
CA ARG A 224 -32.06 -41.29 -46.34
C ARG A 224 -33.20 -41.25 -45.35
N LYS A 225 -33.89 -42.39 -45.20
CA LYS A 225 -34.93 -42.59 -44.18
C LYS A 225 -34.29 -42.59 -42.80
N TYR A 226 -34.64 -41.60 -41.97
CA TYR A 226 -34.31 -41.44 -40.55
C TYR A 226 -32.89 -40.94 -40.20
N CYS A 227 -32.75 -39.61 -40.12
CA CYS A 227 -31.82 -38.97 -39.20
C CYS A 227 -32.66 -38.23 -38.15
N SER A 228 -32.33 -38.32 -36.86
CA SER A 228 -32.88 -37.43 -35.83
C SER A 228 -31.95 -36.22 -35.69
N LEU A 229 -32.45 -35.00 -35.90
CA LEU A 229 -31.64 -33.78 -35.81
C LEU A 229 -31.03 -33.65 -34.41
N LEU A 230 -31.82 -33.92 -33.37
CA LEU A 230 -31.40 -33.83 -31.97
C LEU A 230 -30.35 -34.89 -31.63
N GLY A 231 -30.51 -36.11 -32.15
CA GLY A 231 -29.53 -37.19 -31.96
C GLY A 231 -28.20 -36.93 -32.67
N SER A 232 -28.25 -36.36 -33.88
CA SER A 232 -27.05 -35.92 -34.61
C SER A 232 -26.36 -34.77 -33.86
N ALA A 233 -27.10 -33.75 -33.41
CA ALA A 233 -26.57 -32.64 -32.62
C ALA A 233 -25.89 -33.12 -31.34
N TYR A 234 -26.56 -33.95 -30.54
CA TYR A 234 -25.95 -34.53 -29.33
C TYR A 234 -24.64 -35.25 -29.64
N GLY A 235 -24.63 -36.05 -30.72
CA GLY A 235 -23.44 -36.76 -31.16
C GLY A 235 -22.27 -35.84 -31.54
N HIS A 236 -22.53 -34.79 -32.33
CA HIS A 236 -21.51 -33.79 -32.67
C HIS A 236 -21.07 -32.99 -31.44
N GLY A 237 -22.00 -32.67 -30.53
CA GLY A 237 -21.70 -31.96 -29.29
C GLY A 237 -20.77 -32.76 -28.38
N TRP A 238 -21.01 -34.07 -28.25
CA TRP A 238 -20.15 -34.97 -27.48
C TRP A 238 -18.74 -35.05 -28.09
N ASP A 239 -18.64 -35.20 -29.41
CA ASP A 239 -17.34 -35.25 -30.09
C ASP A 239 -16.58 -33.91 -29.95
N LEU A 240 -17.27 -32.77 -30.10
CA LEU A 240 -16.69 -31.44 -29.92
C LEU A 240 -16.25 -31.20 -28.47
N PHE A 241 -16.99 -31.73 -27.49
CA PHE A 241 -16.64 -31.68 -26.08
C PHE A 241 -15.41 -32.55 -25.78
N GLY A 242 -15.33 -33.77 -26.32
CA GLY A 242 -14.14 -34.64 -26.19
C GLY A 242 -12.87 -33.98 -26.77
N LEU A 243 -13.01 -33.27 -27.89
CA LEU A 243 -11.91 -32.50 -28.48
C LEU A 243 -11.37 -31.41 -27.55
N LEU A 244 -12.20 -30.85 -26.65
CA LEU A 244 -11.75 -29.89 -25.64
C LEU A 244 -10.72 -30.50 -24.67
N PHE A 245 -10.82 -31.81 -24.43
CA PHE A 245 -9.91 -32.60 -23.60
C PHE A 245 -8.80 -33.28 -24.43
N ALA A 246 -8.61 -32.84 -25.68
CA ALA A 246 -7.67 -33.44 -26.63
C ALA A 246 -7.96 -34.92 -26.95
N GLU A 247 -9.21 -35.38 -26.79
CA GLU A 247 -9.63 -36.69 -27.30
C GLU A 247 -9.90 -36.63 -28.80
N SER A 248 -9.57 -37.70 -29.53
CA SER A 248 -9.83 -37.78 -30.97
C SER A 248 -11.29 -38.11 -31.26
N SER A 249 -11.91 -37.39 -32.21
CA SER A 249 -13.25 -37.78 -32.69
C SER A 249 -13.17 -39.03 -33.58
N PRO A 250 -14.04 -40.04 -33.36
CA PRO A 250 -14.14 -41.20 -34.22
C PRO A 250 -14.93 -40.93 -35.52
N ARG A 251 -15.60 -39.77 -35.66
CA ARG A 251 -16.44 -39.45 -36.83
C ARG A 251 -15.64 -38.87 -37.98
N ARG A 252 -16.01 -39.28 -39.21
CA ARG A 252 -15.42 -38.74 -40.44
C ARG A 252 -16.31 -37.63 -41.01
N TYR A 253 -15.80 -36.41 -41.00
CA TYR A 253 -16.45 -35.26 -41.63
C TYR A 253 -16.25 -35.28 -43.15
N VAL A 254 -17.33 -35.45 -43.90
CA VAL A 254 -17.28 -35.58 -45.37
C VAL A 254 -17.46 -34.22 -46.05
N LEU A 255 -18.34 -33.35 -45.53
CA LEU A 255 -18.62 -32.04 -46.13
C LEU A 255 -17.48 -31.04 -45.89
N ALA A 256 -17.17 -30.23 -46.91
CA ALA A 256 -16.17 -29.16 -46.79
C ALA A 256 -16.53 -28.12 -45.71
N SER A 257 -17.82 -27.77 -45.58
CA SER A 257 -18.30 -26.85 -44.54
C SER A 257 -18.09 -27.39 -43.12
N GLN A 258 -18.32 -28.69 -42.90
CA GLN A 258 -18.08 -29.35 -41.62
C GLN A 258 -16.60 -29.45 -41.30
N LYS A 259 -15.76 -29.72 -42.30
CA LYS A 259 -14.30 -29.71 -42.14
C LYS A 259 -13.80 -28.32 -41.73
N LEU A 260 -14.30 -27.26 -42.35
CA LEU A 260 -13.92 -25.89 -42.01
C LEU A 260 -14.37 -25.52 -40.58
N LEU A 261 -15.57 -25.94 -40.19
CA LEU A 261 -16.08 -25.78 -38.83
C LEU A 261 -15.21 -26.52 -37.80
N MET A 262 -14.79 -27.73 -38.12
CA MET A 262 -13.89 -28.53 -37.28
C MET A 262 -12.49 -27.90 -37.16
N VAL A 263 -11.92 -27.43 -38.28
CA VAL A 263 -10.62 -26.72 -38.27
C VAL A 263 -10.70 -25.45 -37.41
N ALA A 264 -11.79 -24.69 -37.53
CA ALA A 264 -12.01 -23.50 -36.71
C ALA A 264 -12.12 -23.88 -35.21
N TRP A 265 -12.89 -24.92 -34.88
CA TRP A 265 -13.00 -25.40 -33.51
C TRP A 265 -11.67 -25.89 -32.93
N LEU A 266 -10.91 -26.67 -33.69
CA LEU A 266 -9.58 -27.15 -33.29
C LEU A 266 -8.63 -25.98 -33.02
N LEU A 267 -8.64 -24.95 -33.86
CA LEU A 267 -7.84 -23.74 -33.64
C LEU A 267 -8.27 -23.04 -32.34
N THR A 268 -9.57 -22.92 -32.09
CA THR A 268 -10.10 -22.35 -30.84
C THR A 268 -9.68 -23.17 -29.62
N VAL A 269 -9.76 -24.50 -29.67
CA VAL A 269 -9.33 -25.40 -28.58
C VAL A 269 -7.84 -25.22 -28.29
N VAL A 270 -6.99 -25.16 -29.31
CA VAL A 270 -5.54 -24.94 -29.14
C VAL A 270 -5.27 -23.60 -28.46
N VAL A 271 -5.95 -22.53 -28.88
CA VAL A 271 -5.82 -21.21 -28.25
C VAL A 271 -6.30 -21.25 -26.80
N LEU A 272 -7.48 -21.81 -26.54
CA LEU A 272 -8.05 -21.91 -25.20
C LEU A 272 -7.17 -22.72 -24.25
N ALA A 273 -6.67 -23.88 -24.68
CA ALA A 273 -5.81 -24.74 -23.86
C ALA A 273 -4.49 -24.03 -23.50
N ASN A 274 -3.87 -23.36 -24.46
CA ASN A 274 -2.64 -22.61 -24.24
C ASN A 274 -2.86 -21.40 -23.32
N SER A 275 -3.93 -20.64 -23.52
CA SER A 275 -4.29 -19.50 -22.67
C SER A 275 -4.64 -19.95 -21.24
N PHE A 276 -5.43 -21.01 -21.10
CA PHE A 276 -5.78 -21.58 -19.80
C PHE A 276 -4.55 -22.05 -19.04
N GLY A 277 -3.68 -22.82 -19.69
CA GLY A 277 -2.43 -23.29 -19.09
C GLY A 277 -1.50 -22.15 -18.68
N SER A 278 -1.43 -21.08 -19.48
CA SER A 278 -0.61 -19.90 -19.17
C SER A 278 -1.17 -19.12 -17.97
N LEU A 279 -2.48 -18.91 -17.92
CA LEU A 279 -3.14 -18.23 -16.81
C LEU A 279 -3.04 -19.03 -15.52
N LEU A 280 -3.20 -20.36 -15.58
CA LEU A 280 -3.07 -21.22 -14.43
C LEU A 280 -1.65 -21.15 -13.83
N LYS A 281 -0.62 -21.23 -14.68
CA LYS A 281 0.78 -21.06 -14.27
C LYS A 281 1.02 -19.70 -13.63
N SER A 282 0.47 -18.63 -14.20
CA SER A 282 0.58 -17.27 -13.65
C SER A 282 -0.08 -17.14 -12.28
N LYS A 283 -1.33 -17.64 -12.15
CA LYS A 283 -2.08 -17.63 -10.88
C LYS A 283 -1.39 -18.45 -9.79
N GLN A 284 -0.69 -19.51 -10.14
CA GLN A 284 0.10 -20.30 -9.19
C GLN A 284 1.45 -19.67 -8.83
N ALA A 285 2.04 -18.89 -9.73
CA ALA A 285 3.31 -18.19 -9.49
C ALA A 285 3.16 -17.05 -8.47
N VAL A 286 1.98 -16.45 -8.37
CA VAL A 286 1.70 -15.35 -7.43
C VAL A 286 0.95 -15.89 -6.21
N SER A 287 1.64 -16.01 -5.07
CA SER A 287 0.97 -16.21 -3.79
C SER A 287 0.26 -14.90 -3.38
N THR A 288 -1.02 -14.78 -3.69
CA THR A 288 -1.83 -13.66 -3.21
C THR A 288 -2.14 -13.86 -1.73
N PHE A 289 -1.51 -13.10 -0.85
CA PHE A 289 -1.90 -13.06 0.55
C PHE A 289 -3.16 -12.21 0.68
N LYS A 290 -4.27 -12.81 1.08
CA LYS A 290 -5.48 -12.04 1.40
C LYS A 290 -5.33 -11.47 2.82
N PRO A 291 -5.52 -10.15 3.04
CA PRO A 291 -5.63 -9.61 4.39
C PRO A 291 -6.72 -10.35 5.15
N ASP A 292 -6.45 -10.75 6.39
CA ASP A 292 -7.51 -11.27 7.24
C ASP A 292 -8.54 -10.18 7.54
N VAL A 293 -8.07 -8.96 7.81
CA VAL A 293 -8.93 -7.82 8.15
C VAL A 293 -8.53 -6.67 7.25
N ASP A 294 -9.43 -6.24 6.39
CA ASP A 294 -9.23 -5.10 5.49
C ASP A 294 -10.13 -3.92 5.87
N SER A 295 -11.28 -4.20 6.50
CA SER A 295 -12.20 -3.19 7.04
C SER A 295 -12.49 -3.39 8.52
N VAL A 296 -13.05 -2.36 9.15
CA VAL A 296 -13.47 -2.41 10.56
C VAL A 296 -14.67 -3.31 10.75
N ASP A 297 -15.55 -3.38 9.74
CA ASP A 297 -16.69 -4.30 9.72
C ASP A 297 -16.23 -5.76 9.72
N ASP A 298 -15.16 -6.08 8.98
CA ASP A 298 -14.53 -7.42 9.03
C ASP A 298 -13.98 -7.75 10.41
N LEU A 299 -13.35 -6.76 11.07
CA LEU A 299 -12.86 -6.91 12.43
C LEU A 299 -14.01 -7.11 13.41
N ALA A 300 -15.09 -6.35 13.28
CA ALA A 300 -16.29 -6.47 14.09
C ALA A 300 -16.96 -7.85 13.91
N ALA A 301 -17.01 -8.38 12.69
CA ALA A 301 -17.58 -9.69 12.38
C ALA A 301 -16.76 -10.87 12.94
N ARG A 302 -15.50 -10.67 13.34
CA ARG A 302 -14.58 -11.72 13.78
C ARG A 302 -14.31 -11.65 15.29
N PRO A 303 -15.17 -12.26 16.14
CA PRO A 303 -15.04 -12.14 17.59
C PRO A 303 -13.79 -12.80 18.15
N TYR A 304 -13.17 -13.75 17.45
CA TYR A 304 -11.95 -14.40 17.93
C TYR A 304 -10.72 -13.46 17.91
N LEU A 305 -10.71 -12.44 17.04
CA LEU A 305 -9.64 -11.46 16.96
C LEU A 305 -9.73 -10.44 18.11
N THR A 306 -8.59 -10.18 18.74
CA THR A 306 -8.49 -9.18 19.81
C THR A 306 -8.00 -7.85 19.24
N PRO A 307 -8.86 -6.82 19.17
CA PRO A 307 -8.42 -5.49 18.76
C PRO A 307 -7.62 -4.83 19.88
N VAL A 308 -6.47 -4.29 19.54
CA VAL A 308 -5.55 -3.61 20.46
C VAL A 308 -5.61 -2.13 20.14
N ILE A 309 -6.16 -1.35 21.07
CA ILE A 309 -6.29 0.10 20.95
C ILE A 309 -5.48 0.73 22.08
N PRO A 310 -4.45 1.52 21.79
CA PRO A 310 -3.63 2.10 22.84
C PRO A 310 -4.45 3.06 23.72
N SER A 311 -4.30 2.96 25.04
CA SER A 311 -5.08 3.74 26.02
C SER A 311 -4.57 5.18 26.17
N GLY A 312 -5.46 6.10 26.55
CA GLY A 312 -5.11 7.47 26.96
C GLY A 312 -4.68 8.39 25.81
N ASN A 313 -5.09 8.08 24.60
CA ASN A 313 -4.75 8.86 23.41
C ASN A 313 -5.97 9.13 22.53
N TYR A 314 -5.73 9.79 21.40
CA TYR A 314 -6.77 10.12 20.44
C TYR A 314 -7.51 8.89 19.88
N TYR A 315 -6.82 7.76 19.69
CA TYR A 315 -7.42 6.53 19.14
C TYR A 315 -8.51 5.99 20.06
N GLU A 316 -8.29 5.99 21.37
CA GLU A 316 -9.31 5.60 22.34
C GLU A 316 -10.49 6.58 22.31
N THR A 317 -10.23 7.88 22.35
CA THR A 317 -11.28 8.91 22.35
C THR A 317 -12.13 8.86 21.08
N PHE A 318 -11.50 8.68 19.92
CA PHE A 318 -12.18 8.49 18.64
C PHE A 318 -13.06 7.24 18.69
N ALA A 319 -12.50 6.09 19.06
CA ALA A 319 -13.24 4.83 19.04
C ALA A 319 -14.41 4.82 20.02
N ARG A 320 -14.24 5.46 21.19
CA ARG A 320 -15.29 5.63 22.21
C ARG A 320 -16.45 6.51 21.74
N HIS A 321 -16.17 7.60 21.02
CA HIS A 321 -17.19 8.57 20.58
C HIS A 321 -17.66 8.37 19.14
N SER A 322 -17.12 7.38 18.43
CA SER A 322 -17.48 7.08 17.05
C SER A 322 -18.98 6.80 16.92
N ARG A 323 -19.60 7.25 15.83
CA ARG A 323 -21.01 6.94 15.50
C ARG A 323 -21.17 5.56 14.87
N SER A 324 -20.08 4.97 14.36
CA SER A 324 -20.12 3.65 13.73
C SER A 324 -20.32 2.55 14.77
N LEU A 325 -21.30 1.69 14.55
CA LEU A 325 -21.57 0.54 15.41
C LEU A 325 -20.39 -0.43 15.42
N ALA A 326 -19.76 -0.68 14.26
CA ALA A 326 -18.61 -1.56 14.16
C ALA A 326 -17.42 -1.06 14.98
N VAL A 327 -17.13 0.25 14.91
CA VAL A 327 -16.05 0.87 15.70
C VAL A 327 -16.32 0.75 17.20
N LYS A 328 -17.56 1.00 17.64
CA LYS A 328 -17.96 0.84 19.05
C LYS A 328 -17.81 -0.61 19.52
N GLN A 329 -18.25 -1.58 18.72
CA GLN A 329 -18.10 -3.01 19.03
C GLN A 329 -16.62 -3.41 19.16
N VAL A 330 -15.77 -2.91 18.28
CA VAL A 330 -14.32 -3.14 18.33
C VAL A 330 -13.71 -2.51 19.60
N TRP A 331 -14.11 -1.30 19.96
CA TRP A 331 -13.67 -0.63 21.20
C TRP A 331 -14.11 -1.38 22.46
N GLU A 332 -15.39 -1.75 22.56
CA GLU A 332 -15.92 -2.52 23.69
C GLU A 332 -15.20 -3.87 23.83
N ARG A 333 -14.91 -4.53 22.70
CA ARG A 333 -14.14 -5.78 22.69
C ARG A 333 -12.73 -5.58 23.20
N SER A 334 -12.04 -4.54 22.74
CA SER A 334 -10.69 -4.19 23.22
C SER A 334 -10.68 -3.98 24.74
N ARG A 335 -11.65 -3.21 25.24
CA ARG A 335 -11.84 -2.94 26.67
C ARG A 335 -12.14 -4.21 27.47
N SER A 336 -13.08 -5.04 27.01
CA SER A 336 -13.49 -6.27 27.70
C SER A 336 -12.36 -7.29 27.85
N ARG A 337 -11.39 -7.28 26.94
CA ARG A 337 -10.23 -8.18 26.92
C ARG A 337 -8.99 -7.61 27.58
N GLY A 338 -9.06 -6.39 28.12
CA GLY A 338 -7.89 -5.69 28.67
C GLY A 338 -6.81 -5.40 27.62
N ALA A 339 -7.18 -5.33 26.33
CA ALA A 339 -6.27 -5.15 25.21
C ALA A 339 -6.02 -3.66 24.91
N MET A 340 -5.88 -2.85 25.96
CA MET A 340 -5.69 -1.41 25.88
C MET A 340 -4.37 -0.99 26.53
N PRO A 341 -3.21 -1.28 25.91
CA PRO A 341 -1.91 -0.94 26.48
C PRO A 341 -1.63 0.56 26.38
N PRO A 342 -0.75 1.12 27.23
CA PRO A 342 -0.21 2.45 26.99
C PRO A 342 0.59 2.47 25.68
N VAL A 343 0.82 3.65 25.11
CA VAL A 343 1.56 3.80 23.83
C VAL A 343 2.95 3.16 23.88
N SER A 344 3.63 3.20 25.02
CA SER A 344 4.93 2.55 25.23
C SER A 344 4.89 1.01 25.19
N GLY A 345 3.72 0.42 25.44
CA GLY A 345 3.49 -1.03 25.35
C GLY A 345 3.02 -1.50 23.97
N LEU A 346 2.84 -0.58 23.03
CA LEU A 346 2.45 -0.88 21.66
C LEU A 346 3.64 -1.44 20.87
N PHE A 347 3.39 -2.32 19.91
CA PHE A 347 4.41 -2.94 19.05
C PHE A 347 5.53 -3.71 19.77
N THR A 348 5.32 -4.10 21.02
CA THR A 348 6.24 -5.02 21.73
C THR A 348 6.36 -6.34 20.97
N ASP A 349 7.51 -7.01 21.11
CA ASP A 349 7.77 -8.29 20.42
C ASP A 349 6.67 -9.34 20.70
N SER A 350 6.14 -9.38 21.93
CA SER A 350 5.03 -10.26 22.31
C SER A 350 3.73 -9.89 21.60
N MET A 351 3.42 -8.60 21.47
CA MET A 351 2.25 -8.11 20.74
C MET A 351 2.36 -8.44 19.25
N MET A 352 3.51 -8.15 18.64
CA MET A 352 3.76 -8.44 17.22
C MET A 352 3.70 -9.95 16.94
N ALA A 353 4.17 -10.79 17.87
CA ALA A 353 4.02 -12.23 17.78
C ALA A 353 2.53 -12.67 17.85
N GLN A 354 1.70 -12.03 18.68
CA GLN A 354 0.26 -12.31 18.73
C GLN A 354 -0.46 -11.90 17.45
N VAL A 355 -0.05 -10.79 16.83
CA VAL A 355 -0.56 -10.36 15.53
C VAL A 355 -0.17 -11.36 14.45
N ALA A 356 1.12 -11.75 14.39
CA ALA A 356 1.59 -12.78 13.46
C ALA A 356 0.89 -14.13 13.65
N ALA A 357 0.51 -14.47 14.90
CA ALA A 357 -0.25 -15.65 15.25
C ALA A 357 -1.76 -15.52 14.99
N ARG A 358 -2.24 -14.42 14.38
CA ARG A 358 -3.65 -14.15 14.06
C ARG A 358 -4.57 -14.11 15.29
N ARG A 359 -4.05 -13.69 16.44
CA ARG A 359 -4.80 -13.56 17.69
C ARG A 359 -5.17 -12.11 18.02
N ALA A 360 -4.38 -11.16 17.52
CA ALA A 360 -4.55 -9.75 17.77
C ALA A 360 -4.51 -8.92 16.46
N VAL A 361 -5.16 -7.76 16.49
CA VAL A 361 -5.10 -6.74 15.45
C VAL A 361 -4.76 -5.42 16.12
N VAL A 362 -3.69 -4.75 15.68
CA VAL A 362 -3.23 -3.50 16.28
C VAL A 362 -3.79 -2.31 15.51
N LEU A 363 -4.42 -1.38 16.21
CA LEU A 363 -4.92 -0.13 15.65
C LEU A 363 -3.94 1.00 15.98
N ALA A 364 -3.40 1.64 14.95
CA ALA A 364 -2.44 2.75 15.07
C ALA A 364 -2.36 3.55 13.78
N ASP A 365 -1.60 4.65 13.78
CA ASP A 365 -1.30 5.36 12.55
C ASP A 365 -0.49 4.50 11.57
N HIS A 366 -0.80 4.65 10.29
CA HIS A 366 -0.21 3.88 9.20
C HIS A 366 1.32 4.00 9.18
N GLY A 367 1.87 5.19 9.43
CA GLY A 367 3.32 5.43 9.46
C GLY A 367 4.03 4.63 10.56
N SER A 368 3.52 4.66 11.79
CA SER A 368 4.08 3.92 12.91
C SER A 368 3.98 2.41 12.70
N ILE A 369 2.87 1.93 12.13
CA ILE A 369 2.71 0.51 11.78
C ILE A 369 3.84 0.08 10.83
N LEU A 370 4.05 0.81 9.72
CA LEU A 370 5.07 0.45 8.73
C LEU A 370 6.47 0.47 9.32
N LEU A 371 6.81 1.49 10.11
CA LEU A 371 8.11 1.60 10.75
C LEU A 371 8.39 0.41 11.68
N GLN A 372 7.44 0.07 12.53
CA GLN A 372 7.60 -1.00 13.54
C GLN A 372 7.56 -2.39 12.92
N VAL A 373 6.69 -2.61 11.93
CA VAL A 373 6.61 -3.88 11.19
C VAL A 373 7.93 -4.14 10.46
N THR A 374 8.50 -3.14 9.79
CA THR A 374 9.76 -3.31 9.06
C THR A 374 10.88 -3.79 9.98
N GLY A 375 11.08 -3.12 11.11
CA GLY A 375 12.10 -3.52 12.09
C GLY A 375 11.81 -4.88 12.76
N PHE A 376 10.55 -5.27 12.93
CA PHE A 376 10.21 -6.60 13.46
C PHE A 376 10.44 -7.72 12.42
N CYS A 377 10.02 -7.50 11.17
CA CYS A 377 10.18 -8.44 10.07
C CYS A 377 11.66 -8.76 9.82
N GLU A 378 12.55 -7.77 9.88
CA GLU A 378 13.99 -7.97 9.74
C GLU A 378 14.58 -8.80 10.89
N ARG A 379 14.19 -8.50 12.14
CA ARG A 379 14.72 -9.18 13.33
C ARG A 379 14.23 -10.62 13.49
N ARG A 380 12.98 -10.90 13.13
CA ARG A 380 12.32 -12.20 13.39
C ARG A 380 12.08 -13.02 12.12
N ASN A 381 12.41 -12.50 10.94
CA ASN A 381 12.18 -13.11 9.63
C ASN A 381 10.71 -13.56 9.42
N VAL A 382 9.75 -12.79 9.93
CA VAL A 382 8.31 -13.01 9.75
C VAL A 382 7.83 -12.10 8.61
N ARG A 383 7.07 -12.64 7.65
CA ARG A 383 6.58 -11.89 6.46
C ARG A 383 5.07 -11.92 6.29
N THR A 384 4.35 -12.29 7.34
CA THR A 384 2.91 -12.51 7.30
C THR A 384 2.10 -11.29 7.71
N PHE A 385 2.71 -10.12 7.92
CA PHE A 385 1.98 -8.91 8.32
C PHE A 385 1.30 -8.26 7.13
N VAL A 386 0.07 -7.77 7.34
CA VAL A 386 -0.68 -7.00 6.35
C VAL A 386 -1.30 -5.79 7.04
N VAL A 387 -1.17 -4.64 6.39
CA VAL A 387 -1.81 -3.39 6.80
C VAL A 387 -3.09 -3.26 6.01
N ALA A 388 -4.19 -2.96 6.70
CA ALA A 388 -5.50 -2.77 6.09
C ALA A 388 -5.46 -1.63 5.05
N SER A 389 -6.08 -1.87 3.90
CA SER A 389 -6.11 -0.91 2.79
C SER A 389 -7.06 0.25 3.07
N GLN A 390 -8.11 0.00 3.86
CA GLN A 390 -9.06 1.03 4.26
C GLN A 390 -8.65 1.65 5.60
N PRO A 391 -8.37 2.96 5.64
CA PRO A 391 -8.15 3.64 6.90
C PRO A 391 -9.46 3.71 7.69
N LEU A 392 -9.34 3.55 9.00
CA LEU A 392 -10.41 3.72 9.98
C LEU A 392 -10.87 5.19 10.06
N GLU A 393 -9.91 6.11 10.00
CA GLU A 393 -10.10 7.56 9.97
C GLU A 393 -8.84 8.21 9.38
N SER A 394 -9.00 9.30 8.66
CA SER A 394 -7.91 10.16 8.22
C SER A 394 -7.99 11.48 8.97
N SER A 395 -6.99 11.76 9.81
CA SER A 395 -6.93 13.02 10.56
C SER A 395 -5.92 13.96 9.92
N PRO A 396 -6.25 15.24 9.67
CA PRO A 396 -5.25 16.22 9.28
C PRO A 396 -4.21 16.38 10.40
N PHE A 397 -2.95 16.64 10.03
CA PHE A 397 -1.91 17.12 10.92
C PHE A 397 -1.27 18.37 10.32
N GLY A 398 -0.74 19.23 11.19
CA GLY A 398 -0.22 20.50 10.74
C GLY A 398 0.43 21.30 11.84
N TYR A 399 0.69 22.57 11.53
CA TYR A 399 1.29 23.49 12.47
C TYR A 399 0.32 23.82 13.60
N VAL A 400 0.87 23.92 14.81
CA VAL A 400 0.14 24.31 16.00
C VAL A 400 0.78 25.56 16.58
N PHE A 401 -0.04 26.55 16.88
CA PHE A 401 0.38 27.86 17.38
C PHE A 401 -0.25 28.11 18.74
N SER A 402 0.47 28.78 19.62
CA SER A 402 -0.09 29.25 20.88
C SER A 402 -1.26 30.20 20.61
N ARG A 403 -2.29 30.17 21.45
CA ARG A 403 -3.38 31.16 21.39
C ARG A 403 -2.93 32.58 21.71
N SER A 404 -1.79 32.74 22.39
CA SER A 404 -1.20 34.05 22.70
C SER A 404 -0.63 34.78 21.47
N ILE A 405 -0.51 34.11 20.32
CA ILE A 405 0.05 34.71 19.11
C ILE A 405 -0.89 35.80 18.55
N ASP A 406 -0.32 36.95 18.15
CA ASP A 406 -1.08 38.05 17.56
C ASP A 406 -1.87 37.57 16.32
N GLU A 407 -3.17 37.82 16.33
CA GLU A 407 -4.09 37.40 15.27
C GLU A 407 -3.78 38.07 13.94
N ARG A 408 -3.32 39.33 13.94
CA ARG A 408 -2.93 40.01 12.70
C ARG A 408 -1.72 39.36 12.05
N PHE A 409 -0.78 38.88 12.88
CA PHE A 409 0.39 38.15 12.43
C PHE A 409 0.01 36.76 11.90
N PHE A 410 -0.81 36.02 12.64
CA PHE A 410 -1.28 34.70 12.23
C PHE A 410 -2.00 34.76 10.87
N ARG A 411 -2.89 35.73 10.65
CA ARG A 411 -3.56 35.92 9.35
C ARG A 411 -2.57 36.25 8.23
N LYS A 412 -1.63 37.18 8.46
CA LYS A 412 -0.56 37.48 7.49
C LYS A 412 0.32 36.29 7.12
N LEU A 413 0.45 35.30 8.00
CA LEU A 413 1.26 34.10 7.73
C LEU A 413 0.62 33.19 6.68
N PHE A 414 -0.72 33.23 6.55
CA PHE A 414 -1.50 32.30 5.74
C PHE A 414 -2.43 32.96 4.71
N ASP A 415 -2.63 34.28 4.77
CA ASP A 415 -3.25 35.07 3.70
C ASP A 415 -2.22 35.31 2.59
N LYS A 416 -2.14 34.36 1.65
CA LYS A 416 -1.53 34.56 0.32
C LYS A 416 -2.43 33.99 -0.76
#